data_AF-A0A938S633-F1
#
_entry.id   AF-A0A938S633-F1
#
_cell.length_a   1.000
_cell.length_b   1.000
_cell.length_c   1.000
_cell.angle_alpha   90.00
_cell.angle_beta   90.00
_cell.angle_gamma   90.00
#
_symmetry.space_group_name_H-M   'P 1'
#
loop_
_entity.id
_entity.type
_entity.pdbx_description
1 polymer ?
#
loop_
_entity_poly.entity_id
_entity_poly.type
_entity_poly.pdbx_seq_one_letter_code
_entity_poly.pdbx_strand_id
1 'polypeptide(L)'
;MNLNKYIGVVVGIWLVCVSAASAQLSLTIYNQNFAVVRESLALDLRQGINEVSVTQITAHLEPDSVILRDPQGKRALQILEQNYRADPVSQGLLLSLYEGKEIEFLVQRGEGKEQIVRGRIVRSGYQPHASGMRRYGSQYAQTQMVRASYDAGGQPIIEVDGKLRFSLPGQPLFPALGDDTILKPTIRWFLETDSTGKLDAELSYITGGMSWEADYSMLAQSEGEAIDVIGWVTMDNQSGRTFENAQIKLMAG
;
A
#
# COMPACT_ATOMS: atom_id res chain seq x y z
N MET A 1 -23.74 -6.63 78.54
CA MET A 1 -24.05 -5.45 77.70
C MET A 1 -23.04 -5.48 76.55
N ASN A 2 -23.31 -6.15 75.42
CA ASN A 2 -24.06 -5.66 74.23
C ASN A 2 -23.54 -4.27 73.78
N LEU A 3 -23.13 -3.97 72.54
CA LEU A 3 -23.43 -4.56 71.23
C LEU A 3 -22.60 -3.85 70.10
N ASN A 4 -22.33 -4.57 69.00
CA ASN A 4 -22.17 -4.14 67.57
C ASN A 4 -20.92 -3.34 67.09
N LYS A 5 -20.10 -3.90 66.16
CA LYS A 5 -20.20 -3.99 64.66
C LYS A 5 -19.87 -2.63 64.00
N TYR A 6 -18.95 -2.48 63.04
CA TYR A 6 -18.81 -3.17 61.75
C TYR A 6 -17.35 -3.13 61.24
N ILE A 7 -16.80 -4.26 60.79
CA ILE A 7 -15.65 -4.30 59.88
C ILE A 7 -16.23 -4.49 58.48
N GLY A 8 -16.23 -3.42 57.68
CA GLY A 8 -16.59 -3.49 56.27
C GLY A 8 -15.43 -4.06 55.46
N VAL A 9 -15.56 -5.29 54.98
CA VAL A 9 -14.67 -5.83 53.95
C VAL A 9 -15.16 -5.29 52.61
N VAL A 10 -14.40 -4.36 52.02
CA VAL A 10 -14.61 -3.93 50.64
C VAL A 10 -13.98 -4.98 49.73
N VAL A 11 -14.79 -5.89 49.20
CA VAL A 11 -14.40 -6.76 48.09
C VAL A 11 -14.49 -5.92 46.82
N GLY A 12 -13.36 -5.36 46.39
CA GLY A 12 -13.24 -4.74 45.08
C GLY A 12 -13.30 -5.83 44.00
N ILE A 13 -14.46 -5.98 43.36
CA ILE A 13 -14.58 -6.76 42.13
C ILE A 13 -13.86 -5.97 41.04
N TRP A 14 -12.62 -6.37 40.74
CA TRP A 14 -11.97 -5.96 39.49
C TRP A 14 -12.68 -6.67 38.35
N LEU A 15 -13.59 -5.94 37.69
CA LEU A 15 -14.04 -6.29 36.36
C LEU A 15 -12.84 -6.21 35.44
N VAL A 16 -12.18 -7.35 35.22
CA VAL A 16 -11.28 -7.51 34.08
C VAL A 16 -12.18 -7.50 32.86
N CYS A 17 -12.35 -6.32 32.26
CA CYS A 17 -12.75 -6.23 30.87
C CYS A 17 -11.66 -6.95 30.09
N VAL A 18 -11.93 -8.21 29.72
CA VAL A 18 -11.21 -8.85 28.63
C VAL A 18 -11.65 -8.09 27.39
N SER A 19 -10.93 -7.02 27.09
CA SER A 19 -10.96 -6.42 25.76
C SER A 19 -10.60 -7.56 24.82
N ALA A 20 -11.57 -8.04 24.04
CA ALA A 20 -11.27 -8.88 22.90
C ALA A 20 -10.25 -8.08 22.09
N ALA A 21 -9.00 -8.56 22.04
CA ALA A 21 -7.98 -7.96 21.22
C ALA A 21 -8.48 -8.09 19.78
N SER A 22 -9.15 -7.07 19.27
CA SER A 22 -9.27 -6.92 17.82
C SER A 22 -7.85 -6.87 17.30
N ALA A 23 -7.59 -7.54 16.18
CA ALA A 23 -6.26 -7.59 15.60
C ALA A 23 -5.83 -6.16 15.21
N GLN A 24 -5.20 -5.49 16.17
CA GLN A 24 -4.68 -4.14 16.07
C GLN A 24 -3.55 -4.16 15.05
N LEU A 25 -3.51 -3.16 14.18
CA LEU A 25 -2.46 -2.98 13.18
C LEU A 25 -1.08 -3.24 13.83
N SER A 26 -0.36 -4.23 13.30
CA SER A 26 0.94 -4.64 13.81
C SER A 26 1.97 -4.66 12.67
N LEU A 27 3.15 -4.14 12.97
CA LEU A 27 4.30 -4.11 12.06
C LEU A 27 5.46 -4.83 12.71
N THR A 28 6.03 -5.79 11.99
CA THR A 28 7.32 -6.38 12.35
C THR A 28 8.36 -5.91 11.33
N ILE A 29 9.24 -5.01 11.74
CA ILE A 29 10.23 -4.37 10.86
C ILE A 29 11.56 -5.10 10.99
N TYR A 30 12.16 -5.44 9.86
CA TYR A 30 13.46 -6.08 9.75
C TYR A 30 14.50 -5.07 9.27
N ASN A 31 15.75 -5.26 9.68
CA ASN A 31 16.88 -4.42 9.26
C ASN A 31 17.28 -4.64 7.77
N GLN A 32 16.61 -5.54 7.05
CA GLN A 32 16.85 -5.88 5.65
C GLN A 32 15.89 -5.15 4.68
N ASN A 33 15.42 -3.97 5.06
CA ASN A 33 14.54 -3.10 4.26
C ASN A 33 13.15 -3.70 3.94
N PHE A 34 12.61 -4.54 4.83
CA PHE A 34 11.25 -5.06 4.72
C PHE A 34 10.55 -5.13 6.07
N ALA A 35 9.22 -5.18 6.03
CA ALA A 35 8.36 -5.39 7.19
C ALA A 35 7.22 -6.36 6.87
N VAL A 36 6.73 -7.04 7.91
CA VAL A 36 5.48 -7.79 7.86
C VAL A 36 4.39 -6.92 8.47
N VAL A 37 3.35 -6.66 7.68
CA VAL A 37 2.13 -5.98 8.13
C VAL A 37 1.09 -7.03 8.49
N ARG A 38 0.39 -6.83 9.60
CA ARG A 38 -0.80 -7.58 9.97
C ARG A 38 -1.88 -6.60 10.44
N GLU A 39 -3.07 -6.68 9.87
CA GLU A 39 -4.19 -5.80 10.22
C GLU A 39 -5.54 -6.51 10.09
N SER A 40 -6.53 -5.97 10.79
CA SER A 40 -7.93 -6.39 10.65
C SER A 40 -8.57 -5.66 9.47
N LEU A 41 -9.15 -6.42 8.55
CA LEU A 41 -9.90 -5.92 7.40
C LEU A 41 -11.38 -6.28 7.57
N ALA A 42 -12.22 -5.27 7.78
CA ALA A 42 -13.67 -5.46 7.84
C ALA A 42 -14.23 -5.73 6.43
N LEU A 43 -14.84 -6.90 6.27
CA LEU A 43 -15.47 -7.34 5.02
C LEU A 43 -16.97 -7.54 5.24
N ASP A 44 -17.77 -7.20 4.24
CA ASP A 44 -19.19 -7.55 4.18
C ASP A 44 -19.40 -8.42 2.94
N LEU A 45 -19.48 -9.73 3.15
CA LEU A 45 -19.45 -10.71 2.08
C LEU A 45 -20.82 -11.35 1.89
N ARG A 46 -21.11 -11.71 0.64
CA ARG A 46 -22.23 -12.59 0.28
C ARG A 46 -21.67 -13.99 -0.01
N GLN A 47 -22.44 -15.03 0.25
CA GLN A 47 -22.10 -16.38 -0.18
C GLN A 47 -21.81 -16.39 -1.70
N GLY A 48 -20.73 -17.06 -2.11
CA GLY A 48 -20.22 -17.07 -3.47
C GLY A 48 -19.09 -16.06 -3.70
N ILE A 49 -18.98 -15.55 -4.93
CA ILE A 49 -17.89 -14.66 -5.37
C ILE A 49 -18.20 -13.19 -5.04
N ASN A 50 -17.23 -12.51 -4.43
CA ASN A 50 -17.29 -11.12 -4.03
C ASN A 50 -16.10 -10.37 -4.63
N GLU A 51 -16.34 -9.19 -5.17
CA GLU A 51 -15.27 -8.27 -5.55
C GLU A 51 -14.94 -7.34 -4.39
N VAL A 52 -13.70 -7.36 -3.92
CA VAL A 52 -13.23 -6.53 -2.80
C VAL A 52 -12.04 -5.71 -3.26
N SER A 53 -12.04 -4.41 -2.94
CA SER A 53 -10.94 -3.49 -3.25
C SER A 53 -10.44 -2.80 -1.98
N VAL A 54 -9.13 -2.84 -1.74
CA VAL A 54 -8.48 -2.23 -0.58
C VAL A 54 -7.43 -1.24 -1.05
N THR A 55 -7.52 0.01 -0.57
CA THR A 55 -6.63 1.13 -0.94
C THR A 55 -5.67 1.53 0.18
N GLN A 56 -5.85 0.98 1.38
CA GLN A 56 -4.99 1.16 2.54
C GLN A 56 -3.91 0.09 2.53
N ILE A 57 -3.07 0.08 1.51
CA ILE A 57 -1.94 -0.85 1.39
C ILE A 57 -0.68 -0.09 0.98
N THR A 58 0.48 -0.67 1.22
CA THR A 58 1.76 -0.05 0.89
C THR A 58 2.04 -0.10 -0.62
N ALA A 59 2.77 0.89 -1.14
CA ALA A 59 3.24 0.92 -2.53
C ALA A 59 4.31 -0.15 -2.83
N HIS A 60 4.93 -0.71 -1.79
CA HIS A 60 5.94 -1.75 -1.88
C HIS A 60 5.45 -3.12 -1.38
N LEU A 61 4.13 -3.35 -1.41
CA LEU A 61 3.54 -4.65 -1.08
C LEU A 61 4.11 -5.72 -2.03
N GLU A 62 4.46 -6.88 -1.47
CA GLU A 62 4.81 -8.09 -2.23
C GLU A 62 3.54 -8.92 -2.48
N PRO A 63 3.02 -9.00 -3.72
CA PRO A 63 1.71 -9.62 -3.98
C PRO A 63 1.64 -11.09 -3.56
N ASP A 64 2.74 -11.82 -3.73
CA ASP A 64 2.79 -13.26 -3.46
C ASP A 64 2.89 -13.59 -1.96
N SER A 65 3.01 -12.56 -1.10
CA SER A 65 3.04 -12.68 0.36
C SER A 65 1.68 -12.48 1.03
N VAL A 66 0.67 -12.06 0.25
CA VAL A 66 -0.64 -11.67 0.78
C VAL A 66 -1.38 -12.90 1.30
N ILE A 67 -1.80 -12.83 2.55
CA ILE A 67 -2.65 -13.81 3.20
C ILE A 67 -3.88 -13.09 3.75
N LEU A 68 -5.06 -13.58 3.38
CA LEU A 68 -6.34 -13.13 3.90
C LEU A 68 -7.08 -14.34 4.50
N ARG A 69 -7.45 -14.27 5.77
CA ARG A 69 -8.09 -15.40 6.47
C ARG A 69 -9.08 -14.95 7.52
N ASP A 70 -10.01 -15.83 7.88
CA ASP A 70 -10.79 -15.70 9.12
C ASP A 70 -9.87 -16.06 10.31
N PRO A 71 -9.59 -15.14 11.25
CA PRO A 71 -8.76 -15.42 12.42
C PRO A 71 -9.35 -16.50 13.34
N GLN A 72 -10.67 -16.73 13.31
CA GLN A 72 -11.34 -17.80 14.06
C GLN A 72 -11.40 -19.13 13.29
N GLY A 73 -11.03 -19.14 12.00
CA GLY A 73 -11.06 -20.32 11.14
C GLY A 73 -12.45 -20.91 10.91
N LYS A 74 -13.52 -20.12 11.05
CA LYS A 74 -14.91 -20.58 10.90
C LYS A 74 -15.43 -20.44 9.47
N ARG A 75 -14.89 -19.50 8.70
CA ARG A 75 -15.27 -19.24 7.32
C ARG A 75 -14.12 -19.52 6.36
N ALA A 76 -14.41 -20.26 5.30
CA ALA A 76 -13.48 -20.38 4.19
C ALA A 76 -13.46 -19.07 3.38
N LEU A 77 -12.27 -18.53 3.16
CA LEU A 77 -12.00 -17.44 2.24
C LEU A 77 -11.00 -17.93 1.20
N GLN A 78 -11.40 -17.94 -0.06
CA GLN A 78 -10.51 -18.30 -1.17
C GLN A 78 -10.31 -17.08 -2.07
N ILE A 79 -9.04 -16.72 -2.31
CA ILE A 79 -8.68 -15.70 -3.30
C ILE A 79 -8.64 -16.38 -4.67
N LEU A 80 -9.61 -16.07 -5.53
CA LEU A 80 -9.67 -16.60 -6.90
C LEU A 80 -8.78 -15.79 -7.85
N GLU A 81 -8.76 -14.47 -7.67
CA GLU A 81 -7.94 -13.55 -8.44
C GLU A 81 -7.41 -12.45 -7.53
N GLN A 82 -6.19 -12.01 -7.80
CA GLN A 82 -5.56 -10.88 -7.13
C GLN A 82 -4.96 -9.94 -8.16
N ASN A 83 -5.32 -8.67 -8.07
CA ASN A 83 -4.76 -7.62 -8.91
C ASN A 83 -4.25 -6.47 -8.03
N TYR A 84 -2.94 -6.29 -8.00
CA TYR A 84 -2.28 -5.23 -7.24
C TYR A 84 -1.75 -4.15 -8.19
N ARG A 85 -2.07 -2.89 -7.87
CA ARG A 85 -1.63 -1.71 -8.59
C ARG A 85 -1.06 -0.69 -7.60
N ALA A 86 0.17 -0.24 -7.82
CA ALA A 86 0.79 0.81 -7.00
C ALA A 86 1.68 1.75 -7.81
N ASP A 87 1.45 1.83 -9.11
CA ASP A 87 2.24 2.72 -9.94
C ASP A 87 2.04 4.18 -9.52
N PRO A 88 3.13 4.96 -9.37
CA PRO A 88 3.02 6.37 -9.07
C PRO A 88 2.32 7.09 -10.22
N VAL A 89 1.65 8.19 -9.91
CA VAL A 89 1.08 9.06 -10.94
C VAL A 89 2.20 9.51 -11.86
N SER A 90 2.06 9.11 -13.12
CA SER A 90 2.90 9.58 -14.20
C SER A 90 1.98 10.01 -15.33
N GLN A 91 2.48 10.87 -16.21
CA GLN A 91 1.74 11.22 -17.42
C GLN A 91 1.34 9.96 -18.21
N GLY A 92 2.22 8.96 -18.30
CA GLY A 92 1.92 7.68 -18.96
C GLY A 92 0.76 6.93 -18.31
N LEU A 93 0.76 6.82 -16.97
CA LEU A 93 -0.34 6.19 -16.23
C LEU A 93 -1.66 6.95 -16.41
N LEU A 94 -1.61 8.29 -16.36
CA LEU A 94 -2.81 9.10 -16.61
C LEU A 94 -3.30 8.89 -18.05
N LEU A 95 -2.43 8.85 -19.05
CA LEU A 95 -2.81 8.51 -20.42
C LEU A 95 -3.46 7.11 -20.50
N SER A 96 -2.95 6.10 -19.77
CA SER A 96 -3.51 4.75 -19.82
C SER A 96 -4.93 4.67 -19.23
N LEU A 97 -5.25 5.47 -18.22
CA LEU A 97 -6.60 5.56 -17.64
C LEU A 97 -7.63 6.22 -18.57
N TYR A 98 -7.14 6.96 -19.56
CA TYR A 98 -7.94 7.66 -20.56
C TYR A 98 -7.75 7.07 -21.97
N GLU A 99 -7.16 5.88 -22.11
CA GLU A 99 -7.18 5.15 -23.37
C GLU A 99 -8.63 4.94 -23.85
N GLY A 100 -8.84 5.13 -25.15
CA GLY A 100 -10.16 5.17 -25.79
C GLY A 100 -10.94 6.48 -25.58
N LYS A 101 -10.51 7.37 -24.68
CA LYS A 101 -11.19 8.64 -24.37
C LYS A 101 -10.52 9.83 -25.06
N GLU A 102 -11.30 10.89 -25.27
CA GLU A 102 -10.81 12.17 -25.76
C GLU A 102 -10.40 13.08 -24.60
N ILE A 103 -9.23 13.70 -24.70
CA ILE A 103 -8.74 14.71 -23.75
C ILE A 103 -8.27 15.96 -24.48
N GLU A 104 -8.06 17.03 -23.71
CA GLU A 104 -7.54 18.29 -24.22
C GLU A 104 -6.01 18.33 -24.12
N PHE A 105 -5.37 18.92 -25.12
CA PHE A 105 -3.93 19.13 -25.18
C PHE A 105 -3.65 20.62 -25.35
N LEU A 106 -2.85 21.19 -24.45
CA LEU A 106 -2.34 22.55 -24.55
C LEU A 106 -1.14 22.57 -25.49
N VAL A 107 -1.28 23.20 -26.64
CA VAL A 107 -0.24 23.35 -27.65
C VAL A 107 0.22 24.80 -27.66
N GLN A 108 1.49 25.03 -27.32
CA GLN A 108 2.09 26.36 -27.49
C GLN A 108 2.56 26.53 -28.93
N ARG A 109 2.05 27.56 -29.62
CA ARG A 109 2.62 28.03 -30.88
C ARG A 109 3.52 29.23 -30.62
N GLY A 110 4.48 29.46 -31.54
CA GLY A 110 5.36 30.62 -31.50
C GLY A 110 4.56 31.92 -31.31
N GLU A 111 5.16 32.88 -30.60
CA GLU A 111 4.54 34.13 -30.07
C GLU A 111 3.67 33.96 -28.81
N GLY A 112 3.81 32.88 -28.05
CA GLY A 112 3.12 32.72 -26.76
C GLY A 112 1.61 32.52 -26.88
N LYS A 113 1.12 32.16 -28.07
CA LYS A 113 -0.29 31.84 -28.30
C LYS A 113 -0.52 30.37 -27.94
N GLU A 114 -1.41 30.16 -26.97
CA GLU A 114 -1.84 28.84 -26.55
C GLU A 114 -3.08 28.40 -27.32
N GLN A 115 -3.11 27.14 -27.75
CA GLN A 115 -4.24 26.53 -28.42
C GLN A 115 -4.59 25.21 -27.75
N ILE A 116 -5.89 24.98 -27.52
CA ILE A 116 -6.39 23.67 -27.10
C ILE A 116 -6.67 22.82 -28.35
N VAL A 117 -6.08 21.64 -28.38
CA VAL A 117 -6.33 20.60 -29.38
C VAL A 117 -6.99 19.42 -28.67
N ARG A 118 -8.09 18.91 -29.20
CA ARG A 118 -8.73 17.69 -28.69
C ARG A 118 -8.18 16.47 -29.43
N GLY A 119 -7.94 15.40 -28.69
CA GLY A 119 -7.45 14.16 -29.29
C GLY A 119 -7.83 12.93 -28.46
N ARG A 120 -8.13 11.83 -29.16
CA ARG A 120 -8.42 10.53 -28.55
C ARG A 120 -7.13 9.79 -28.27
N ILE A 121 -6.96 9.32 -27.04
CA ILE A 121 -5.81 8.47 -26.69
C ILE A 121 -6.10 7.08 -27.24
N VAL A 122 -5.41 6.70 -28.31
CA VAL A 122 -5.52 5.35 -28.89
C VAL A 122 -4.65 4.37 -28.10
N ARG A 123 -3.48 4.84 -27.65
CA ARG A 123 -2.55 4.07 -26.82
C ARG A 123 -1.70 5.03 -26.00
N SER A 124 -1.50 4.74 -24.72
CA SER A 124 -0.67 5.52 -23.80
C SER A 124 0.82 5.26 -23.97
N GLY A 125 1.18 4.05 -24.41
CA GLY A 125 2.57 3.57 -24.36
C GLY A 125 3.05 3.31 -22.93
N TYR A 126 2.14 3.29 -21.95
CA TYR A 126 2.49 3.07 -20.56
C TYR A 126 2.96 1.63 -20.34
N GLN A 127 4.14 1.49 -19.75
CA GLN A 127 4.66 0.22 -19.27
C GLN A 127 4.79 0.33 -17.75
N PRO A 128 4.16 -0.57 -16.97
CA PRO A 128 4.32 -0.60 -15.53
C PRO A 128 5.79 -0.89 -15.18
N HIS A 129 6.48 0.05 -14.56
CA HIS A 129 7.94 -0.01 -14.37
C HIS A 129 8.37 -0.14 -12.90
N ALA A 130 7.46 -0.08 -11.93
CA ALA A 130 7.87 0.01 -10.52
C ALA A 130 8.32 -1.32 -9.90
N SER A 131 7.73 -2.46 -10.28
CA SER A 131 7.90 -3.73 -9.54
C SER A 131 8.97 -4.67 -10.08
N GLY A 132 9.25 -4.66 -11.39
CA GLY A 132 10.23 -5.59 -11.99
C GLY A 132 11.69 -5.27 -11.68
N MET A 133 12.01 -3.99 -11.45
CA MET A 133 13.39 -3.52 -11.30
C MET A 133 14.06 -3.97 -9.98
N ARG A 134 13.26 -4.10 -8.90
CA ARG A 134 13.73 -4.65 -7.62
C ARG A 134 13.75 -6.19 -7.60
N ARG A 135 12.88 -6.85 -8.37
CA ARG A 135 12.70 -8.32 -8.39
C ARG A 135 13.75 -9.07 -9.22
N TYR A 136 14.30 -8.48 -10.29
CA TYR A 136 15.17 -9.18 -11.25
C TYR A 136 16.58 -8.58 -11.43
N GLY A 137 16.97 -7.60 -10.61
CA GLY A 137 18.32 -7.05 -10.59
C GLY A 137 18.70 -6.18 -11.81
N SER A 138 19.96 -5.75 -11.84
CA SER A 138 20.51 -4.79 -12.83
C SER A 138 20.45 -5.29 -14.28
N GLN A 139 20.44 -6.60 -14.49
CA GLN A 139 20.40 -7.21 -15.84
C GLN A 139 19.01 -7.10 -16.50
N TYR A 140 17.93 -7.12 -15.69
CA TYR A 140 16.58 -6.81 -16.17
C TYR A 140 16.43 -5.32 -16.51
N ALA A 141 17.01 -4.43 -15.70
CA ALA A 141 17.02 -2.99 -15.98
C ALA A 141 17.72 -2.67 -17.31
N GLN A 142 18.86 -3.32 -17.59
CA GLN A 142 19.58 -3.17 -18.86
C GLN A 142 18.78 -3.72 -20.04
N THR A 143 18.17 -4.91 -19.90
CA THR A 143 17.37 -5.54 -20.97
C THR A 143 16.08 -4.75 -21.26
N GLN A 144 15.47 -4.14 -20.24
CA GLN A 144 14.30 -3.28 -20.40
C GLN A 144 14.66 -1.91 -20.97
N MET A 145 15.81 -1.33 -20.62
CA MET A 145 16.32 -0.12 -21.30
C MET A 145 16.57 -0.38 -22.79
N VAL A 146 17.12 -1.55 -23.13
CA VAL A 146 17.35 -1.97 -24.52
C VAL A 146 16.01 -2.25 -25.24
N ARG A 147 15.01 -2.84 -24.58
CA ARG A 147 13.66 -2.99 -25.17
C ARG A 147 12.93 -1.65 -25.34
N ALA A 148 13.10 -0.71 -24.42
CA ALA A 148 12.59 0.65 -24.56
C ALA A 148 13.28 1.42 -25.69
N SER A 149 14.51 1.06 -26.06
CA SER A 149 15.31 1.77 -27.07
C SER A 149 15.14 1.26 -28.52
N TYR A 150 14.67 0.03 -28.75
CA TYR A 150 14.72 -0.58 -30.10
C TYR A 150 13.39 -0.74 -30.84
N ASP A 151 12.20 -0.80 -30.22
CA ASP A 151 10.95 -0.89 -31.00
C ASP A 151 9.66 -0.56 -30.20
N ALA A 152 8.85 0.35 -30.74
CA ALA A 152 7.38 0.50 -30.65
C ALA A 152 6.60 0.30 -29.30
N GLY A 153 7.26 0.21 -28.15
CA GLY A 153 6.63 -0.14 -26.87
C GLY A 153 6.15 1.01 -25.98
N GLY A 154 6.65 2.24 -26.17
CA GLY A 154 6.55 3.30 -25.16
C GLY A 154 6.03 4.67 -25.65
N GLN A 155 5.76 4.84 -26.94
CA GLN A 155 5.27 6.12 -27.46
C GLN A 155 3.73 6.14 -27.50
N PRO A 156 3.08 7.19 -26.98
CA PRO A 156 1.64 7.32 -27.08
C PRO A 156 1.21 7.52 -28.54
N ILE A 157 0.05 6.97 -28.88
CA ILE A 157 -0.64 7.15 -30.16
C ILE A 157 -1.91 7.93 -29.87
N ILE A 158 -2.04 9.09 -30.52
CA ILE A 158 -3.18 9.99 -30.37
C ILE A 158 -3.85 10.14 -31.73
N GLU A 159 -5.18 10.10 -31.75
CA GLU A 159 -5.98 10.47 -32.92
C GLU A 159 -6.42 11.93 -32.78
N VAL A 160 -6.10 12.75 -33.78
CA VAL A 160 -6.53 14.16 -33.87
C VAL A 160 -7.11 14.37 -35.27
N ASP A 161 -8.33 14.90 -35.36
CA ASP A 161 -9.02 15.16 -36.63
C ASP A 161 -9.05 13.94 -37.57
N GLY A 162 -9.28 12.74 -37.02
CA GLY A 162 -9.32 11.47 -37.76
C GLY A 162 -7.95 10.96 -38.23
N LYS A 163 -6.84 11.58 -37.81
CA LYS A 163 -5.49 11.16 -38.14
C LYS A 163 -4.76 10.63 -36.92
N LEU A 164 -4.19 9.44 -37.06
CA LEU A 164 -3.30 8.87 -36.05
C LEU A 164 -1.93 9.55 -36.12
N ARG A 165 -1.39 9.90 -34.96
CA ARG A 165 -0.03 10.39 -34.80
C ARG A 165 0.65 9.72 -33.63
N PHE A 166 1.95 9.50 -33.80
CA PHE A 166 2.84 9.22 -32.68
C PHE A 166 3.11 10.51 -31.91
N SER A 167 3.38 10.40 -30.61
CA SER A 167 3.61 11.51 -29.67
C SER A 167 2.37 12.38 -29.39
N LEU A 168 2.44 13.11 -28.28
CA LEU A 168 1.36 14.00 -27.86
C LEU A 168 1.31 15.28 -28.72
N PRO A 169 0.12 15.82 -29.03
CA PRO A 169 -0.02 17.11 -29.69
C PRO A 169 0.59 18.28 -28.91
N GLY A 170 0.58 18.19 -27.59
CA GLY A 170 1.05 19.19 -26.62
C GLY A 170 0.99 18.64 -25.20
N GLN A 171 0.93 19.51 -24.19
CA GLN A 171 0.78 19.10 -22.79
C GLN A 171 -0.64 18.56 -22.55
N PRO A 172 -0.81 17.31 -22.08
CA PRO A 172 -2.14 16.75 -21.82
C PRO A 172 -2.78 17.43 -20.61
N LEU A 173 -4.05 17.79 -20.75
CA LEU A 173 -4.90 18.32 -19.69
C LEU A 173 -5.89 17.23 -19.32
N PHE A 174 -5.69 16.65 -18.13
CA PHE A 174 -6.60 15.65 -17.59
C PHE A 174 -7.70 16.35 -16.77
N PRO A 175 -8.94 15.82 -16.81
CA PRO A 175 -9.93 16.19 -15.80
C PRO A 175 -9.35 16.05 -14.40
N ALA A 176 -9.84 16.87 -13.47
CA ALA A 176 -9.53 16.69 -12.05
C ALA A 176 -9.82 15.23 -11.67
N LEU A 177 -8.84 14.58 -11.05
CA LEU A 177 -9.01 13.23 -10.54
C LEU A 177 -10.11 13.31 -9.47
N GLY A 178 -11.29 12.79 -9.78
CA GLY A 178 -12.45 12.88 -8.89
C GLY A 178 -12.18 12.16 -7.57
N ASP A 179 -11.81 10.88 -7.65
CA ASP A 179 -11.57 10.04 -6.49
C ASP A 179 -10.06 9.83 -6.26
N ASP A 180 -9.59 10.15 -5.05
CA ASP A 180 -8.22 9.93 -4.55
C ASP A 180 -7.74 8.46 -4.66
N THR A 181 -8.63 7.52 -4.99
CA THR A 181 -8.35 6.08 -5.10
C THR A 181 -7.50 5.71 -6.30
N ILE A 182 -7.46 6.52 -7.36
CA ILE A 182 -6.53 6.28 -8.49
C ILE A 182 -5.08 6.47 -8.03
N LEU A 183 -4.87 7.35 -7.04
CA LEU A 183 -3.58 7.76 -6.54
C LEU A 183 -3.00 6.82 -5.49
N LYS A 184 -3.83 5.93 -4.93
CA LYS A 184 -3.45 5.05 -3.83
C LYS A 184 -3.11 3.65 -4.34
N PRO A 185 -2.04 3.03 -3.82
CA PRO A 185 -1.83 1.60 -3.97
C PRO A 185 -3.13 0.86 -3.66
N THR A 186 -3.57 0.01 -4.58
CA THR A 186 -4.84 -0.70 -4.49
C THR A 186 -4.62 -2.17 -4.79
N ILE A 187 -5.17 -3.03 -3.95
CA ILE A 187 -5.29 -4.46 -4.22
C ILE A 187 -6.77 -4.81 -4.37
N ARG A 188 -7.08 -5.50 -5.47
CA ARG A 188 -8.42 -6.01 -5.78
C ARG A 188 -8.38 -7.53 -5.71
N TRP A 189 -9.40 -8.11 -5.09
CA TRP A 189 -9.60 -9.55 -5.04
C TRP A 189 -10.98 -9.93 -5.57
N PHE A 190 -11.04 -11.07 -6.26
CA PHE A 190 -12.25 -11.88 -6.32
C PHE A 190 -12.17 -12.94 -5.24
N LEU A 191 -12.97 -12.78 -4.19
CA LEU A 191 -13.02 -13.66 -3.02
C LEU A 191 -14.22 -14.59 -3.10
N GLU A 192 -14.01 -15.89 -2.98
CA GLU A 192 -15.09 -16.85 -2.78
C GLU A 192 -15.24 -17.18 -1.29
N THR A 193 -16.48 -17.19 -0.81
CA THR A 193 -16.81 -17.58 0.56
C THR A 193 -18.08 -18.43 0.63
N ASP A 194 -18.16 -19.28 1.65
CA ASP A 194 -19.24 -20.21 1.90
C ASP A 194 -20.46 -19.59 2.61
N SER A 195 -20.35 -18.36 3.12
CA SER A 195 -21.34 -17.76 4.00
C SER A 195 -21.47 -16.24 3.84
N THR A 196 -22.70 -15.75 4.03
CA THR A 196 -23.02 -14.31 4.00
C THR A 196 -22.81 -13.66 5.37
N GLY A 197 -22.32 -12.42 5.37
CA GLY A 197 -22.32 -11.51 6.51
C GLY A 197 -20.94 -10.93 6.79
N LYS A 198 -20.89 -10.05 7.80
CA LYS A 198 -19.67 -9.36 8.20
C LYS A 198 -18.58 -10.31 8.71
N LEU A 199 -17.34 -10.01 8.38
CA LEU A 199 -16.14 -10.71 8.83
C LEU A 199 -15.01 -9.71 9.05
N ASP A 200 -14.43 -9.70 10.25
CA ASP A 200 -13.16 -9.03 10.51
C ASP A 200 -12.03 -10.00 10.15
N ALA A 201 -11.64 -9.98 8.87
CA ALA A 201 -10.60 -10.86 8.36
C ALA A 201 -9.22 -10.37 8.81
N GLU A 202 -8.27 -11.29 9.01
CA GLU A 202 -6.88 -10.95 9.19
C GLU A 202 -6.20 -10.85 7.82
N LEU A 203 -5.72 -9.66 7.49
CA LEU A 203 -4.86 -9.39 6.35
C LEU A 203 -3.41 -9.37 6.83
N SER A 204 -2.53 -10.11 6.16
CA SER A 204 -1.09 -10.00 6.36
C SER A 204 -0.34 -10.02 5.03
N TYR A 205 0.74 -9.25 4.96
CA TYR A 205 1.59 -9.14 3.78
C TYR A 205 2.98 -8.63 4.13
N ILE A 206 3.94 -8.90 3.26
CA ILE A 206 5.28 -8.33 3.28
C ILE A 206 5.27 -7.02 2.49
N THR A 207 5.97 -6.03 3.01
CA THR A 207 6.20 -4.75 2.33
C THR A 207 7.68 -4.37 2.39
N GLY A 208 8.21 -3.82 1.30
CA GLY A 208 9.54 -3.23 1.27
C GLY A 208 9.56 -1.76 1.71
N GLY A 209 10.76 -1.20 1.84
CA GLY A 209 10.93 0.22 2.14
C GLY A 209 10.68 0.54 3.61
N MET A 210 10.92 -0.40 4.52
CA MET A 210 10.92 -0.14 5.94
C MET A 210 12.20 -0.71 6.54
N SER A 211 12.91 0.10 7.32
CA SER A 211 14.13 -0.31 8.01
C SER A 211 14.17 0.28 9.41
N TRP A 212 15.02 -0.30 10.25
CA TRP A 212 15.28 0.22 11.58
C TRP A 212 16.74 -0.01 11.98
N GLU A 213 17.24 0.85 12.83
CA GLU A 213 18.54 0.74 13.49
C GLU A 213 18.43 1.16 14.96
N ALA A 214 19.35 0.70 15.79
CA ALA A 214 19.42 1.11 17.18
C ALA A 214 20.85 1.47 17.59
N ASP A 215 20.96 2.59 18.27
CA ASP A 215 22.20 3.10 18.85
C ASP A 215 22.14 3.00 20.36
N TYR A 216 23.19 2.45 20.98
CA TYR A 216 23.28 2.28 22.43
C TYR A 216 24.49 3.03 22.98
N SER A 217 24.28 3.87 23.98
CA SER A 217 25.33 4.54 24.76
C SER A 217 25.36 3.98 26.16
N MET A 218 26.54 3.58 26.63
CA MET A 218 26.75 3.13 28.01
C MET A 218 27.53 4.19 28.77
N LEU A 219 27.01 4.63 29.90
CA LEU A 219 27.69 5.54 30.82
C LEU A 219 28.08 4.76 32.07
N ALA A 220 29.38 4.53 32.24
CA ALA A 220 29.93 3.95 33.46
C ALA A 220 30.10 5.06 34.52
N GLN A 221 29.60 4.82 35.73
CA GLN A 221 29.75 5.76 36.84
C GLN A 221 31.16 5.62 37.45
N SER A 222 31.78 6.75 37.83
CA SER A 222 33.16 6.76 38.35
C SER A 222 33.29 6.14 39.75
N GLU A 223 32.20 6.03 40.50
CA GLU A 223 32.13 5.35 41.79
C GLU A 223 30.93 4.41 41.81
N GLY A 224 31.18 3.09 41.82
CA GLY A 224 30.15 2.04 41.84
C GLY A 224 30.22 1.07 40.65
N GLU A 225 29.41 0.01 40.71
CA GLU A 225 29.32 -1.02 39.66
C GLU A 225 28.15 -0.79 38.68
N ALA A 226 27.45 0.34 38.80
CA ALA A 226 26.29 0.66 37.97
C ALA A 226 26.71 1.23 36.61
N ILE A 227 26.08 0.71 35.55
CA ILE A 227 26.21 1.19 34.17
C ILE A 227 24.82 1.62 33.71
N ASP A 228 24.70 2.88 33.28
CA ASP A 228 23.48 3.37 32.65
C ASP A 228 23.54 3.09 31.14
N VAL A 229 22.48 2.51 30.59
CA VAL A 229 22.36 2.23 29.16
C VAL A 229 21.22 3.05 28.58
N ILE A 230 21.54 3.90 27.61
CA ILE A 230 20.57 4.68 26.85
C ILE A 230 20.55 4.15 25.42
N GLY A 231 19.38 3.74 24.95
CA GLY A 231 19.18 3.26 23.59
C GLY A 231 18.22 4.17 22.82
N TRP A 232 18.55 4.46 21.56
CA TRP A 232 17.67 5.11 20.61
C TRP A 232 17.36 4.16 19.47
N VAL A 233 16.13 4.21 18.96
CA VAL A 233 15.72 3.49 17.76
C VAL A 233 15.36 4.51 16.69
N THR A 234 15.98 4.36 15.53
CA THR A 234 15.59 5.09 14.32
C THR A 234 14.85 4.13 13.40
N MET A 235 13.68 4.55 12.90
CA MET A 235 12.91 3.81 11.91
C MET A 235 12.72 4.67 10.68
N ASP A 236 12.96 4.11 9.50
CA ASP A 236 12.68 4.75 8.22
C ASP A 236 11.52 4.04 7.52
N ASN A 237 10.53 4.81 7.07
CA ASN A 237 9.35 4.30 6.37
C ASN A 237 9.19 4.99 5.02
N GLN A 238 9.56 4.25 3.98
CA GLN A 238 9.40 4.56 2.56
C GLN A 238 8.39 3.60 1.89
N SER A 239 7.57 2.88 2.65
CA SER A 239 6.59 1.93 2.13
C SER A 239 5.45 2.58 1.32
N GLY A 240 5.31 3.91 1.41
CA GLY A 240 4.24 4.68 0.77
C GLY A 240 2.92 4.69 1.56
N ARG A 241 2.89 4.15 2.78
CA ARG A 241 1.75 4.22 3.69
C ARG A 241 2.19 4.64 5.09
N THR A 242 1.43 5.53 5.71
CA THR A 242 1.53 5.85 7.14
C THR A 242 0.75 4.81 7.95
N PHE A 243 1.35 4.31 9.02
CA PHE A 243 0.74 3.33 9.91
C PHE A 243 0.44 3.95 11.27
N GLU A 244 -0.80 4.42 11.44
CA GLU A 244 -1.23 5.09 12.67
C GLU A 244 -1.53 4.06 13.78
N ASN A 245 -1.05 4.35 15.00
CA ASN A 245 -1.31 3.53 16.19
C ASN A 245 -0.90 2.05 16.04
N ALA A 246 0.13 1.78 15.23
CA ALA A 246 0.62 0.43 15.00
C ALA A 246 1.42 -0.11 16.18
N GLN A 247 1.20 -1.38 16.51
CA GLN A 247 2.10 -2.12 17.41
C GLN A 247 3.36 -2.52 16.66
N ILE A 248 4.50 -1.95 17.07
CA ILE A 248 5.79 -2.16 16.41
C ILE A 248 6.57 -3.28 17.09
N LYS A 249 7.11 -4.19 16.29
CA LYS A 249 8.13 -5.16 16.67
C LYS A 249 9.34 -4.97 15.77
N LEU A 250 10.52 -5.01 16.35
CA LEU A 250 11.79 -4.84 15.65
C LEU A 250 12.55 -6.16 15.70
N MET A 251 12.96 -6.65 14.55
CA MET A 251 13.67 -7.92 14.42
C MET A 251 15.01 -7.69 13.74
N ALA A 252 16.06 -8.23 14.34
CA ALA A 252 17.40 -8.31 13.78
C ALA A 252 17.70 -9.78 13.44
N GLY A 253 18.26 -10.03 12.26
CA GLY A 253 18.61 -11.37 11.78
C GLY A 253 19.42 -11.31 10.50
#